data_AF-A0A1H6RA19-F1
#
_entry.id   AF-A0A1H6RA19-F1
#
_cell.length_a   1.000
_cell.length_b   1.000
_cell.length_c   1.000
_cell.angle_alpha   90.00
_cell.angle_beta   90.00
_cell.angle_gamma   90.00
#
_symmetry.space_group_name_H-M   'P 1'
#
loop_
_entity.id
_entity.type
_entity.pdbx_description
1 polymer ?
#
loop_
_entity_poly.entity_id
_entity_poly.type
_entity_poly.pdbx_seq_one_letter_code
_entity_poly.pdbx_strand_id
1 'polypeptide(L)'
;MPAKKKPTTKGRPGKKSRLDDISKHLEQALTSGANAVVSCSDDPWMVSDRKFFEANPSRSYRLRRVIQGELATMRHVTQGEFAGSPTHVLVQQVAPGFRSRQFLNCEGFPDGIAGWDTLLALLWSAMREGRPFDLMGLIERARVIDHAAGKGRQQ
;
A
#
# COMPACT_ATOMS: atom_id res chain seq x y z
N MET A 1 50.08 -39.17 26.59
CA MET A 1 48.88 -38.42 27.01
C MET A 1 48.51 -37.43 25.90
N PRO A 2 47.41 -37.63 25.15
CA PRO A 2 47.08 -36.77 24.01
C PRO A 2 46.20 -35.57 24.43
N ALA A 3 46.53 -34.41 23.86
CA ALA A 3 45.90 -33.13 24.10
C ALA A 3 44.46 -33.06 23.52
N LYS A 4 43.52 -32.59 24.35
CA LYS A 4 42.12 -32.32 23.97
C LYS A 4 42.05 -31.11 23.03
N LYS A 5 41.64 -31.31 21.77
CA LYS A 5 41.26 -30.23 20.84
C LYS A 5 39.89 -29.65 21.25
N LYS A 6 39.80 -28.33 21.43
CA LYS A 6 38.53 -27.61 21.59
C LYS A 6 37.77 -27.53 20.26
N PRO A 7 36.44 -27.62 20.23
CA PRO A 7 35.67 -27.44 19.01
C PRO A 7 35.54 -25.95 18.67
N THR A 8 35.90 -25.60 17.44
CA THR A 8 35.69 -24.29 16.83
C THR A 8 34.23 -24.15 16.43
N THR A 9 33.51 -23.25 17.09
CA THR A 9 32.16 -22.82 16.70
C THR A 9 32.25 -22.00 15.41
N LYS A 10 31.92 -22.62 14.27
CA LYS A 10 31.65 -21.90 13.02
C LYS A 10 30.42 -21.01 13.24
N GLY A 11 30.63 -19.69 13.20
CA GLY A 11 29.55 -18.70 13.23
C GLY A 11 28.57 -18.97 12.09
N ARG A 12 27.30 -19.19 12.42
CA ARG A 12 26.21 -19.24 11.43
C ARG A 12 26.17 -17.90 10.68
N PRO A 13 26.02 -17.90 9.35
CA PRO A 13 25.81 -16.66 8.61
C PRO A 13 24.56 -15.99 9.15
N GLY A 14 24.69 -14.69 9.46
CA GLY A 14 23.66 -13.90 10.10
C GLY A 14 22.36 -13.99 9.32
N LYS A 15 21.34 -14.60 9.93
CA LYS A 15 19.95 -14.42 9.51
C LYS A 15 19.70 -12.91 9.61
N LYS A 16 19.62 -12.21 8.47
CA LYS A 16 19.01 -10.88 8.44
C LYS A 16 17.71 -10.98 9.22
N SER A 17 17.60 -10.23 10.29
CA SER A 17 16.52 -10.40 11.24
C SER A 17 15.24 -10.05 10.50
N ARG A 18 14.18 -10.84 10.66
CA ARG A 18 12.82 -10.50 10.19
C ARG A 18 12.41 -9.10 10.69
N LEU A 19 12.99 -8.64 11.81
CA LEU A 19 12.83 -7.30 12.34
C LEU A 19 13.51 -6.23 11.48
N ASP A 20 14.66 -6.50 10.87
CA ASP A 20 15.36 -5.55 9.99
C ASP A 20 14.54 -5.32 8.70
N ASP A 21 13.95 -6.38 8.15
CA ASP A 21 13.06 -6.28 7.00
C ASP A 21 11.77 -5.53 7.36
N ILE A 22 11.19 -5.77 8.56
CA ILE A 22 10.02 -5.02 9.02
C ILE A 22 10.36 -3.53 9.18
N SER A 23 11.49 -3.20 9.81
CA SER A 23 11.92 -1.80 10.01
C SER A 23 12.13 -1.08 8.69
N LYS A 24 12.78 -1.71 7.71
CA LYS A 24 12.98 -1.11 6.38
C LYS A 24 11.66 -0.83 5.66
N HIS A 25 10.71 -1.76 5.71
CA HIS A 25 9.40 -1.56 5.09
C HIS A 25 8.53 -0.55 5.86
N LEU A 26 8.67 -0.47 7.18
CA LEU A 26 8.04 0.58 8.01
C LEU A 26 8.57 1.96 7.65
N GLU A 27 9.88 2.13 7.50
CA GLU A 27 10.49 3.39 7.06
C GLU A 27 10.03 3.80 5.65
N GLN A 28 9.93 2.84 4.72
CA GLN A 28 9.37 3.07 3.38
C GLN A 28 7.89 3.48 3.41
N ALA A 29 7.13 2.93 4.35
CA ALA A 29 5.71 3.24 4.47
C ALA A 29 5.48 4.59 5.20
N LEU A 30 6.33 4.95 6.16
CA LEU A 30 6.34 6.28 6.79
C LEU A 30 6.72 7.38 5.77
N THR A 31 7.72 7.13 4.91
CA THR A 31 8.07 8.05 3.81
C THR A 31 7.02 8.12 2.70
N SER A 32 6.19 7.07 2.56
CA SER A 32 5.02 7.07 1.66
C SER A 32 3.87 7.95 2.17
N GLY A 33 3.98 8.51 3.39
CA GLY A 33 2.95 9.32 4.07
C GLY A 33 1.60 8.60 4.18
N ALA A 34 1.67 7.31 4.45
CA ALA A 34 0.50 6.49 4.72
C ALA A 34 -0.08 6.81 6.10
N ASN A 35 -1.41 6.85 6.20
CA ASN A 35 -2.08 7.01 7.50
C ASN A 35 -2.11 5.71 8.31
N ALA A 36 -1.75 4.58 7.69
CA ALA A 36 -1.60 3.30 8.35
C ALA A 36 -0.77 2.32 7.53
N VAL A 37 0.00 1.49 8.24
CA VAL A 37 0.81 0.40 7.69
C VAL A 37 0.40 -0.86 8.42
N VAL A 38 -0.06 -1.88 7.69
CA VAL A 38 -0.54 -3.11 8.32
C VAL A 38 0.19 -4.32 7.75
N SER A 39 0.74 -5.14 8.63
CA SER A 39 1.30 -6.44 8.29
C SER A 39 0.17 -7.43 8.00
N CYS A 40 0.35 -8.31 7.02
CA CYS A 40 -0.66 -9.26 6.58
C CYS A 40 -1.26 -10.07 7.77
N SER A 41 -2.54 -9.85 8.05
CA SER A 41 -3.41 -10.69 8.88
C SER A 41 -4.33 -11.53 7.99
N ASP A 42 -5.09 -12.43 8.60
CA ASP A 42 -6.14 -13.21 7.94
C ASP A 42 -7.49 -12.47 7.87
N ASP A 43 -7.50 -11.16 8.16
CA ASP A 43 -8.72 -10.36 8.02
C ASP A 43 -9.24 -10.40 6.57
N PRO A 44 -10.56 -10.50 6.34
CA PRO A 44 -11.15 -10.65 5.00
C PRO A 44 -10.69 -9.58 4.00
N TRP A 45 -10.49 -8.35 4.47
CA TRP A 45 -10.03 -7.22 3.67
C TRP A 45 -8.55 -7.31 3.29
N MET A 46 -7.68 -7.83 4.16
CA MET A 46 -6.28 -8.08 3.83
C MET A 46 -6.11 -9.22 2.84
N VAL A 47 -6.90 -10.29 3.01
CA VAL A 47 -6.92 -11.42 2.07
C VAL A 47 -7.41 -10.96 0.69
N SER A 48 -8.46 -10.12 0.65
CA SER A 48 -8.94 -9.51 -0.59
C SER A 48 -7.85 -8.70 -1.28
N ASP A 49 -7.14 -7.83 -0.56
CA ASP A 49 -6.07 -7.02 -1.12
C ASP A 49 -4.91 -7.88 -1.61
N ARG A 50 -4.55 -8.93 -0.86
CA ARG A 50 -3.53 -9.90 -1.28
C ARG A 50 -3.89 -10.57 -2.61
N LYS A 51 -5.09 -11.15 -2.70
CA LYS A 51 -5.56 -11.81 -3.92
C LYS A 51 -5.60 -10.86 -5.11
N PHE A 52 -5.99 -9.60 -4.90
CA PHE A 52 -6.02 -8.61 -5.97
C PHE A 52 -4.62 -8.35 -6.55
N PHE A 53 -3.63 -8.07 -5.71
CA PHE A 53 -2.27 -7.76 -6.18
C PHE A 53 -1.54 -8.99 -6.73
N GLU A 54 -1.82 -10.18 -6.20
CA GLU A 54 -1.34 -11.46 -6.77
C GLU A 54 -1.90 -11.69 -8.18
N ALA A 55 -3.18 -11.38 -8.39
CA ALA A 55 -3.81 -11.48 -9.71
C ALA A 55 -3.42 -10.34 -10.67
N ASN A 56 -2.90 -9.22 -10.15
CA ASN A 56 -2.58 -8.02 -10.92
C ASN A 56 -1.16 -7.50 -10.57
N PRO A 57 -0.10 -8.25 -10.91
CA PRO A 57 1.26 -7.95 -10.45
C PRO A 57 1.84 -6.65 -11.01
N SER A 58 1.28 -6.11 -12.10
CA SER A 58 1.67 -4.82 -12.67
C SER A 58 1.05 -3.61 -11.97
N ARG A 59 0.07 -3.82 -11.08
CA ARG A 59 -0.69 -2.75 -10.43
C ARG A 59 -0.04 -2.37 -9.11
N SER A 60 0.20 -1.08 -8.92
CA SER A 60 0.75 -0.55 -7.65
C SER A 60 -0.34 -0.09 -6.69
N TYR A 61 -1.55 0.17 -7.19
CA TYR A 61 -2.65 0.72 -6.43
C TYR A 61 -3.94 -0.09 -6.62
N ARG A 62 -4.79 -0.05 -5.58
CA ARG A 62 -6.14 -0.57 -5.61
C ARG A 62 -7.07 0.40 -4.89
N LEU A 63 -8.11 0.86 -5.57
CA LEU A 63 -9.23 1.53 -4.92
C LEU A 63 -10.37 0.52 -4.76
N ARG A 64 -10.98 0.46 -3.57
CA ARG A 64 -12.18 -0.34 -3.33
C ARG A 64 -13.04 0.28 -2.24
N ARG A 65 -14.29 -0.18 -2.14
CA ARG A 65 -15.12 0.10 -0.98
C ARG A 65 -14.51 -0.49 0.29
N VAL A 66 -14.78 0.21 1.40
CA VAL A 66 -14.48 -0.28 2.74
C VAL A 66 -15.25 -1.57 3.00
N ILE A 67 -14.57 -2.58 3.52
CA ILE A 67 -15.18 -3.86 3.88
C ILE A 67 -15.62 -3.80 5.35
N GLN A 68 -16.69 -4.51 5.68
CA GLN A 68 -17.20 -4.56 7.06
C GLN A 68 -16.11 -4.99 8.05
N GLY A 69 -16.05 -4.31 9.20
CA GLY A 69 -15.06 -4.56 10.25
C GLY A 69 -13.70 -3.89 10.00
N GLU A 70 -13.39 -3.48 8.77
CA GLU A 70 -12.11 -2.84 8.43
C GLU A 70 -11.88 -1.56 9.22
N LEU A 71 -12.88 -0.65 9.27
CA LEU A 71 -12.75 0.59 10.03
C LEU A 71 -12.61 0.36 11.53
N ALA A 72 -13.25 -0.69 12.07
CA ALA A 72 -13.12 -1.02 13.48
C ALA A 72 -11.68 -1.46 13.80
N THR A 73 -11.12 -2.38 13.02
CA THR A 73 -9.72 -2.81 13.16
C THR A 73 -8.76 -1.63 12.98
N MET A 74 -8.99 -0.77 11.98
CA MET A 74 -8.09 0.33 11.72
C MET A 74 -8.15 1.42 12.79
N ARG A 75 -9.32 1.73 13.38
CA ARG A 75 -9.42 2.64 14.54
C ARG A 75 -8.59 2.15 15.72
N HIS A 76 -8.56 0.83 15.97
CA HIS A 76 -7.74 0.24 17.02
C HIS A 76 -6.25 0.37 16.71
N VAL A 77 -5.86 0.25 15.44
CA VAL A 77 -4.45 0.29 15.01
C VAL A 77 -3.89 1.70 14.94
N THR A 78 -4.64 2.67 14.40
CA THR A 78 -4.14 4.02 14.16
C THR A 78 -4.33 4.96 15.34
N GLN A 79 -5.11 4.57 16.36
CA GLN A 79 -5.53 5.43 17.49
C GLN A 79 -6.13 6.78 17.05
N GLY A 80 -6.50 6.91 15.77
CA GLY A 80 -6.93 8.14 15.15
C GLY A 80 -8.38 8.08 14.76
N GLU A 81 -9.07 9.21 14.90
CA GLU A 81 -10.41 9.37 14.35
C GLU A 81 -10.31 9.57 12.83
N PHE A 82 -11.10 8.79 12.08
CA PHE A 82 -11.30 9.07 10.67
C PHE A 82 -12.16 10.32 10.52
N ALA A 83 -11.77 11.24 9.65
CA ALA A 83 -12.62 12.37 9.28
C ALA A 83 -13.88 11.85 8.56
N GLY A 84 -15.00 11.78 9.29
CA GLY A 84 -16.28 11.28 8.79
C GLY A 84 -16.36 9.76 8.68
N SER A 85 -17.14 9.28 7.69
CA SER A 85 -17.43 7.85 7.47
C SER A 85 -16.86 7.38 6.13
N PRO A 86 -15.59 6.95 6.08
CA PRO A 86 -14.93 6.50 4.85
C PRO A 86 -15.77 5.51 4.06
N THR A 87 -16.01 5.85 2.79
CA THR A 87 -16.73 4.96 1.86
C THR A 87 -15.76 4.06 1.09
N HIS A 88 -14.54 4.55 0.85
CA HIS A 88 -13.51 3.85 0.08
C HIS A 88 -12.17 3.81 0.81
N VAL A 89 -11.35 2.86 0.40
CA VAL A 89 -9.95 2.74 0.76
C VAL A 89 -9.11 2.65 -0.50
N LEU A 90 -8.11 3.53 -0.58
CA LEU A 90 -7.03 3.45 -1.52
C LEU A 90 -5.88 2.67 -0.87
N VAL A 91 -5.45 1.61 -1.52
CA VAL A 91 -4.39 0.71 -1.06
C VAL A 91 -3.22 0.82 -2.02
N GLN A 92 -2.03 1.06 -1.47
CA GLN A 92 -0.77 1.03 -2.21
C GLN A 92 0.03 -0.20 -1.78
N GLN A 93 0.51 -0.98 -2.75
CA GLN A 93 1.49 -2.03 -2.47
C GLN A 93 2.89 -1.41 -2.41
N VAL A 94 3.47 -1.38 -1.21
CA VAL A 94 4.82 -0.83 -0.99
C VAL A 94 5.87 -1.91 -1.24
N ALA A 95 5.60 -3.13 -0.79
CA ALA A 95 6.42 -4.32 -1.01
C ALA A 95 5.54 -5.58 -0.94
N PRO A 96 6.03 -6.76 -1.39
CA PRO A 96 5.32 -8.02 -1.18
C PRO A 96 4.96 -8.21 0.30
N GLY A 97 3.66 -8.28 0.59
CA GLY A 97 3.13 -8.44 1.95
C GLY A 97 3.04 -7.15 2.79
N PHE A 98 3.51 -6.00 2.28
CA PHE A 98 3.41 -4.70 2.96
C PHE A 98 2.56 -3.73 2.13
N ARG A 99 1.53 -3.19 2.78
CA ARG A 99 0.55 -2.32 2.12
C ARG A 99 0.28 -1.10 2.97
N SER A 100 0.26 0.05 2.29
CA SER A 100 -0.15 1.33 2.84
C SER A 100 -1.61 1.58 2.49
N ARG A 101 -2.34 2.26 3.38
CA ARG A 101 -3.77 2.51 3.22
C ARG A 101 -4.10 3.98 3.45
N GLN A 102 -5.02 4.49 2.65
CA GLN A 102 -5.64 5.79 2.86
C GLN A 102 -7.16 5.67 2.69
N PHE A 103 -7.87 6.16 3.70
CA PHE A 103 -9.33 6.15 3.74
C PHE A 103 -9.86 7.46 3.21
N LEU A 104 -10.89 7.40 2.38
CA LEU A 104 -11.49 8.58 1.77
C LEU A 104 -13.01 8.47 1.69
N ASN A 105 -13.65 9.62 1.81
CA ASN A 105 -15.04 9.81 1.43
C ASN A 105 -15.05 10.20 -0.03
N CYS A 106 -15.46 9.27 -0.89
CA CYS A 106 -15.64 9.62 -2.29
C CYS A 106 -16.93 9.00 -2.81
N GLU A 107 -17.97 9.82 -2.82
CA GLU A 107 -19.23 9.48 -3.45
C GLU A 107 -19.05 9.58 -4.97
N GLY A 108 -19.48 8.55 -5.70
CA GLY A 108 -19.44 8.56 -7.17
C GLY A 108 -18.18 8.00 -7.83
N PHE A 109 -17.21 7.45 -7.08
CA PHE A 109 -16.16 6.64 -7.72
C PHE A 109 -16.77 5.35 -8.29
N PRO A 110 -16.55 5.04 -9.58
CA PRO A 110 -16.93 3.76 -10.13
C PRO A 110 -16.15 2.63 -9.44
N ASP A 111 -16.86 1.55 -9.07
CA ASP A 111 -16.24 0.33 -8.58
C ASP A 111 -15.42 -0.33 -9.71
N GLY A 112 -14.20 -0.79 -9.41
CA GLY A 112 -13.46 -1.72 -10.28
C GLY A 112 -12.80 -1.15 -11.55
N ILE A 113 -12.36 0.10 -11.55
CA ILE A 113 -11.79 0.72 -12.77
C ILE A 113 -10.40 0.15 -13.11
N ALA A 114 -10.32 -0.61 -14.21
CA ALA A 114 -9.07 -0.99 -14.86
C ALA A 114 -8.47 0.20 -15.62
N GLY A 115 -7.16 0.45 -15.49
CA GLY A 115 -6.45 1.49 -16.25
C GLY A 115 -6.16 2.80 -15.54
N TRP A 116 -6.58 2.97 -14.28
CA TRP A 116 -6.43 4.24 -13.54
C TRP A 116 -5.19 4.36 -12.64
N ASP A 117 -4.11 3.61 -12.90
CA ASP A 117 -2.94 3.62 -11.98
C ASP A 117 -2.34 5.02 -11.84
N THR A 118 -2.28 5.78 -12.92
CA THR A 118 -1.86 7.18 -12.91
C THR A 118 -2.79 8.04 -12.06
N LEU A 119 -4.11 7.88 -12.18
CA LEU A 119 -5.04 8.61 -11.33
C LEU A 119 -4.86 8.24 -9.85
N LEU A 120 -4.78 6.94 -9.55
CA LEU A 120 -4.64 6.47 -8.19
C LEU A 120 -3.34 6.96 -7.56
N ALA A 121 -2.26 7.05 -8.34
CA ALA A 121 -1.00 7.65 -7.91
C ALA A 121 -1.13 9.15 -7.64
N LEU A 122 -1.83 9.91 -8.52
CA LEU A 122 -2.09 11.33 -8.30
C LEU A 122 -2.95 11.58 -7.06
N LEU A 123 -4.00 10.77 -6.89
CA LEU A 123 -4.88 10.82 -5.73
C LEU A 123 -4.11 10.51 -4.44
N TRP A 124 -3.29 9.47 -4.45
CA TRP A 124 -2.41 9.11 -3.32
C TRP A 124 -1.51 10.28 -2.93
N SER A 125 -0.87 10.93 -3.91
CA SER A 125 0.02 12.07 -3.66
C SER A 125 -0.73 13.25 -3.06
N ALA A 126 -1.89 13.61 -3.63
CA ALA A 126 -2.69 14.74 -3.15
C ALA A 126 -3.16 14.54 -1.71
N MET A 127 -3.64 13.33 -1.40
CA MET A 127 -4.07 12.95 -0.05
C MET A 127 -2.90 12.96 0.94
N ARG A 128 -1.74 12.43 0.55
CA ARG A 128 -0.51 12.43 1.37
C ARG A 128 -0.07 13.84 1.76
N GLU A 129 -0.22 14.79 0.86
CA GLU A 129 0.20 16.17 1.05
C GLU A 129 -0.86 17.01 1.79
N GLY A 130 -1.99 16.41 2.16
CA GLY A 130 -3.10 17.11 2.81
C GLY A 130 -3.73 18.19 1.93
N ARG A 131 -3.53 18.12 0.61
CA ARG A 131 -4.02 19.14 -0.31
C ARG A 131 -5.48 18.85 -0.67
N PRO A 132 -6.37 19.86 -0.68
CA PRO A 132 -7.66 19.72 -1.33
C PRO A 132 -7.46 19.29 -2.78
N PHE A 133 -8.25 18.32 -3.24
CA PHE A 133 -8.21 17.85 -4.61
C PHE A 133 -9.61 17.87 -5.22
N ASP A 134 -9.67 18.25 -6.49
CA ASP A 134 -10.85 18.06 -7.32
C ASP A 134 -10.69 16.75 -8.09
N LEU A 135 -11.63 15.83 -7.89
CA LEU A 135 -11.62 14.52 -8.54
C LEU A 135 -11.66 14.66 -10.06
N MET A 136 -12.48 15.56 -10.59
CA MET A 136 -12.60 15.73 -12.04
C MET A 136 -11.29 16.25 -12.65
N GLY A 137 -10.67 17.25 -12.01
CA GLY A 137 -9.36 17.74 -12.38
C GLY A 137 -8.26 16.67 -12.30
N LEU A 138 -8.30 15.77 -11.30
CA LEU A 138 -7.37 14.65 -11.22
C LEU A 138 -7.59 13.64 -12.36
N ILE A 139 -8.84 13.32 -12.69
CA ILE A 139 -9.21 12.43 -13.81
C ILE A 139 -8.68 12.99 -15.13
N GLU A 140 -8.88 14.28 -15.37
CA GLU A 140 -8.42 14.93 -16.59
C GLU A 140 -6.89 14.92 -16.70
N ARG A 141 -6.18 15.21 -15.60
CA ARG A 141 -4.71 15.10 -15.55
C ARG A 141 -4.22 13.68 -15.83
N ALA A 142 -4.85 12.67 -15.24
CA ALA A 142 -4.49 11.28 -15.48
C ALA A 142 -4.64 10.91 -16.97
N ARG A 143 -5.73 11.32 -17.60
CA ARG A 143 -5.94 11.11 -19.05
C ARG A 143 -4.86 11.75 -19.90
N VAL A 144 -4.45 12.99 -19.57
CA VAL A 144 -3.37 13.69 -20.29
C VAL A 144 -2.04 12.94 -20.17
N ILE A 145 -1.69 12.48 -18.97
CA ILE A 145 -0.45 11.74 -18.72
C ILE A 145 -0.47 10.40 -19.46
N ASP A 146 -1.55 9.64 -19.36
CA ASP A 146 -1.67 8.33 -20.00
C ASP A 146 -1.61 8.45 -21.53
N HIS A 147 -2.25 9.48 -22.09
CA HIS A 147 -2.18 9.78 -23.52
C HIS A 147 -0.76 10.18 -23.97
N ALA A 148 -0.04 10.98 -23.17
CA ALA A 148 1.36 11.32 -23.44
C ALA A 148 2.27 10.07 -23.38
N ALA A 149 2.05 9.19 -22.40
CA ALA A 149 2.79 7.94 -22.25
C ALA A 149 2.50 6.93 -23.37
N GLY A 150 1.27 6.92 -23.91
CA GLY A 150 0.87 6.09 -25.05
C GLY A 150 1.51 6.53 -26.37
N LYS A 151 1.69 7.84 -26.60
CA LYS A 151 2.35 8.38 -27.80
C LYS A 151 3.85 8.06 -27.86
N GLY A 152 4.50 7.79 -26.73
CA GLY A 152 5.93 7.44 -26.67
C GLY A 152 6.27 5.99 -27.00
N ARG A 153 5.29 5.11 -27.27
CA ARG A 153 5.53 3.68 -27.56
C ARG A 153 5.44 3.30 -29.05
N GLN A 154 5.29 4.29 -29.94
CA GLN A 154 5.20 4.08 -31.40
C GLN A 154 6.41 4.64 -32.18
N GLN A 155 7.56 4.80 -31.54
CA GLN A 155 8.82 5.14 -32.23
C GLN A 155 9.83 4.01 -32.08
#